data_AF-A0A529HYY1-F1
#
_entry.id   AF-A0A529HYY1-F1
#
_cell.length_a   1.000
_cell.length_b   1.000
_cell.length_c   1.000
_cell.angle_alpha   90.00
_cell.angle_beta   90.00
_cell.angle_gamma   90.00
#
_symmetry.space_group_name_H-M   'P 1'
#
loop_
_entity.id
_entity.type
_entity.pdbx_description
1 polymer ?
#
loop_
_entity_poly.entity_id
_entity_poly.type
_entity_poly.pdbx_seq_one_letter_code
_entity_poly.pdbx_strand_id
1 'polypeptide(L)'
;MVSLLRNQRVRNVLLQVLYVGSLAALVLAGVMIARRNLAEQGITSGFDFLYKSTGWDVNFSLLPATANDPYWWFFLIGIVNTLFLGSVGLLLATVVGTIVGLARTSSNELARLL
;
A
#
# COMPACT_ATOMS: atom_id res chain seq x y z
N MET A 1 43.10 17.22 -17.62
CA MET A 1 42.04 16.82 -16.66
C MET A 1 41.13 17.97 -16.21
N VAL A 2 41.61 19.21 -16.05
CA VAL A 2 40.77 20.35 -15.58
C VAL A 2 39.77 20.89 -16.63
N SER A 3 40.01 20.66 -17.93
CA SER A 3 39.13 21.17 -19.01
C SER A 3 37.77 20.47 -19.10
N LEU A 4 37.63 19.23 -18.60
CA LEU A 4 36.37 18.48 -18.63
C LEU A 4 35.36 19.01 -17.59
N LEU A 5 35.83 19.48 -16.43
CA LEU A 5 35.01 20.07 -15.36
C LEU A 5 34.50 21.48 -15.68
N ARG A 6 35.09 22.15 -16.67
CA ARG A 6 34.65 23.46 -17.16
C ARG A 6 33.40 23.37 -18.04
N ASN A 7 33.18 22.21 -18.67
CA ASN A 7 31.98 21.98 -19.47
C ASN A 7 30.79 21.75 -18.52
N GLN A 8 29.82 22.66 -18.57
CA GLN A 8 28.64 22.66 -17.68
C GLN A 8 27.88 21.33 -17.74
N ARG A 9 27.77 20.70 -18.92
CA ARG A 9 27.07 19.42 -19.08
C ARG A 9 27.77 18.27 -18.36
N VAL A 10 29.10 18.19 -18.45
CA VAL A 10 29.90 17.14 -17.78
C VAL A 10 29.88 17.33 -16.26
N ARG A 11 30.02 18.58 -15.80
CA ARG A 11 29.94 18.93 -14.38
C ARG A 11 28.59 18.55 -13.76
N ASN A 12 27.49 18.87 -14.44
CA ASN A 12 26.15 18.60 -13.93
C ASN A 12 25.88 17.09 -13.82
N VAL A 13 26.28 16.30 -14.84
CA VAL A 13 26.14 14.83 -14.79
C VAL A 13 26.98 14.22 -13.67
N LEU A 14 28.22 14.68 -13.48
CA LEU A 14 29.09 14.24 -12.38
C LEU A 14 28.45 14.52 -11.01
N LEU A 15 27.92 15.73 -10.79
CA LEU A 15 27.27 16.10 -9.55
C LEU A 15 26.00 15.29 -9.30
N GLN A 16 25.20 15.02 -10.34
CA GLN A 16 23.99 14.20 -10.23
C GLN A 16 24.31 12.75 -9.89
N VAL A 17 25.32 12.15 -10.52
CA VAL A 17 25.77 10.79 -10.19
C VAL A 17 26.29 10.73 -8.76
N LEU A 18 27.06 11.73 -8.34
CA LEU A 18 27.57 11.82 -6.97
C LEU A 18 26.43 11.95 -5.95
N TYR A 19 25.41 12.75 -6.25
CA TYR A 19 24.23 12.91 -5.40
C TYR A 19 23.38 11.64 -5.30
N VAL A 20 23.04 11.03 -6.44
CA VAL A 20 22.27 9.78 -6.44
C VAL A 20 23.06 8.65 -5.78
N GLY A 21 24.37 8.58 -6.05
CA GLY A 21 25.28 7.62 -5.43
C GLY A 21 25.39 7.82 -3.92
N SER A 22 25.50 9.05 -3.43
CA SER A 22 25.55 9.32 -1.98
C SER A 22 24.23 9.01 -1.29
N LEU A 23 23.09 9.31 -1.92
CA LEU A 23 21.77 8.95 -1.41
C LEU A 23 21.60 7.42 -1.33
N ALA A 24 21.97 6.70 -2.40
CA ALA A 24 21.93 5.24 -2.42
C ALA A 24 22.85 4.65 -1.34
N ALA A 25 24.07 5.19 -1.17
CA ALA A 25 24.99 4.78 -0.13
C ALA A 25 24.43 5.02 1.28
N LEU A 26 23.77 6.15 1.51
CA LEU A 26 23.11 6.47 2.78
C LEU A 26 21.99 5.46 3.08
N VAL A 27 21.12 5.17 2.11
CA VAL A 27 20.04 4.18 2.26
C VAL A 27 20.62 2.80 2.55
N LEU A 28 21.62 2.36 1.79
CA LEU A 28 22.28 1.07 2.00
C LEU A 28 22.94 0.98 3.38
N ALA A 29 23.65 2.03 3.81
CA ALA A 29 24.23 2.10 5.14
C ALA A 29 23.16 1.99 6.23
N GLY A 30 22.06 2.74 6.09
CA GLY A 30 20.93 2.67 7.01
C GLY A 30 20.32 1.27 7.10
N VAL A 31 20.10 0.61 5.95
CA VAL A 31 19.58 -0.77 5.91
C VAL A 31 20.54 -1.75 6.58
N MET A 32 21.85 -1.64 6.33
CA MET A 32 22.85 -2.52 6.95
C MET A 32 22.93 -2.34 8.47
N ILE A 33 22.90 -1.10 8.94
CA ILE A 33 22.88 -0.78 10.38
C ILE A 33 21.61 -1.32 11.02
N ALA A 34 20.45 -1.08 10.41
CA ALA A 34 19.17 -1.58 10.91
C ALA A 34 19.16 -3.11 10.97
N ARG A 35 19.59 -3.80 9.90
CA ARG A 35 19.68 -5.27 9.89
C ARG A 35 20.58 -5.80 10.99
N ARG A 36 21.74 -5.18 11.21
CA ARG A 36 22.68 -5.57 12.27
C ARG A 36 22.05 -5.39 13.66
N ASN A 37 21.45 -4.24 13.93
CA ASN A 37 20.81 -3.97 15.22
C ASN A 37 19.63 -4.92 15.49
N LEU A 38 18.82 -5.21 14.47
CA LEU A 38 17.70 -6.16 14.58
C LEU A 38 18.20 -7.59 14.86
N ALA A 39 19.28 -8.01 14.19
CA ALA A 39 19.89 -9.31 14.42
C ALA A 39 20.48 -9.44 15.83
N GLU A 40 21.16 -8.40 16.33
CA GLU A 40 21.71 -8.34 17.70
C GLU A 40 20.60 -8.40 18.77
N GLN A 41 19.39 -7.90 18.46
CA GLN A 41 18.22 -7.96 19.33
C GLN A 41 17.39 -9.25 19.18
N GLY A 42 17.81 -10.18 18.32
CA GLY A 42 17.05 -11.40 18.01
C GLY A 42 15.74 -11.15 17.26
N ILE A 43 15.52 -9.94 16.73
CA ILE A 43 14.34 -9.60 15.94
C ILE A 43 14.55 -10.14 14.53
N THR A 44 13.78 -11.16 14.16
CA THR A 44 13.82 -11.73 12.80
C THR A 44 13.23 -10.73 11.81
N SER A 45 14.10 -9.96 11.15
CA SER A 45 13.71 -9.06 10.06
C SER A 45 13.61 -9.83 8.72
N GLY A 46 12.67 -9.49 7.86
CA GLY A 46 12.54 -10.07 6.53
C GLY A 46 11.09 -10.32 6.13
N PHE A 47 10.90 -11.08 5.05
CA PHE A 47 9.58 -11.48 4.55
C PHE A 47 9.16 -12.88 4.97
N ASP A 48 9.98 -13.59 5.76
CA ASP A 48 9.67 -14.94 6.23
C ASP A 48 8.40 -15.00 7.07
N PHE A 49 8.01 -13.89 7.71
CA PHE A 49 6.73 -13.79 8.41
C PHE A 49 5.54 -14.07 7.49
N LEU A 50 5.64 -13.76 6.19
CA LEU A 50 4.56 -13.99 5.23
C LEU A 50 4.16 -15.46 5.18
N TYR A 51 5.11 -16.38 5.38
CA TYR A 51 4.91 -17.82 5.32
C TYR A 51 4.62 -18.45 6.69
N LYS A 52 4.60 -17.65 7.76
CA LYS A 52 4.23 -18.14 9.09
C LYS A 52 2.71 -18.24 9.20
N SER A 53 2.25 -19.26 9.92
CA SER A 53 0.86 -19.39 10.35
C SER A 53 0.45 -18.17 11.17
N THR A 54 -0.77 -17.68 10.94
CA THR A 54 -1.27 -16.46 11.59
C THR A 54 -1.72 -16.69 13.02
N GLY A 55 -2.10 -17.91 13.39
CA GLY A 55 -2.52 -18.28 14.75
C GLY A 55 -3.86 -17.69 15.19
N TRP A 56 -4.63 -17.10 14.27
CA TRP A 56 -5.94 -16.51 14.54
C TRP A 56 -6.91 -16.74 13.37
N ASP A 57 -8.20 -16.90 13.66
CA ASP A 57 -9.21 -17.08 12.62
C ASP A 57 -9.77 -15.74 12.14
N VAL A 58 -10.23 -15.69 10.89
CA VAL A 58 -10.92 -14.53 10.31
C VAL A 58 -12.43 -14.68 10.51
N ASN A 59 -13.07 -13.67 11.12
CA ASN A 59 -14.53 -13.68 11.37
C ASN A 59 -15.36 -13.84 10.09
N PHE A 60 -15.00 -13.10 9.04
CA PHE A 60 -15.65 -13.17 7.73
C PHE A 60 -14.61 -13.23 6.62
N SER A 61 -14.74 -14.22 5.75
CA SER A 61 -13.90 -14.37 4.57
C SER A 61 -14.72 -14.94 3.40
N LEU A 62 -14.50 -14.37 2.21
CA LEU A 62 -15.09 -14.91 0.97
C LEU A 62 -14.39 -16.18 0.50
N LEU A 63 -13.09 -16.25 0.78
CA LEU A 63 -12.26 -17.42 0.50
C LEU A 63 -11.98 -18.14 1.82
N PRO A 64 -12.05 -19.49 1.86
CA PRO A 64 -11.75 -20.25 3.06
C PRO A 64 -10.37 -19.91 3.63
N ALA A 65 -10.33 -19.66 4.93
CA ALA A 65 -9.11 -19.43 5.67
C ALA A 65 -9.24 -20.01 7.08
N THR A 66 -8.13 -20.52 7.59
CA THR A 66 -7.99 -21.06 8.94
C THR A 66 -6.81 -20.40 9.63
N ALA A 67 -6.78 -20.45 10.96
CA ALA A 67 -5.65 -19.97 11.77
C ALA A 67 -4.29 -20.60 11.41
N ASN A 68 -4.26 -21.73 10.67
CA ASN A 68 -3.03 -22.37 10.23
C ASN A 68 -2.48 -21.81 8.91
N ASP A 69 -3.26 -21.03 8.17
CA ASP A 69 -2.85 -20.49 6.89
C ASP A 69 -1.84 -19.35 7.05
N PRO A 70 -0.98 -19.10 6.04
CA PRO A 70 0.09 -18.13 6.13
C PRO A 70 -0.39 -16.67 6.04
N TYR A 71 0.39 -15.73 6.60
CA TYR A 71 0.07 -14.29 6.55
C TYR A 71 -0.16 -13.73 5.14
N TRP A 72 0.57 -14.20 4.12
CA TRP A 72 0.34 -13.75 2.73
C TRP A 72 -1.07 -14.09 2.23
N TRP A 73 -1.63 -15.22 2.67
CA TRP A 73 -2.99 -15.64 2.32
C TRP A 73 -4.02 -14.70 2.97
N PHE A 74 -3.81 -14.35 4.24
CA PHE A 74 -4.66 -13.41 4.96
C PHE A 74 -4.65 -12.01 4.34
N PHE A 75 -3.50 -11.54 3.84
CA PHE A 75 -3.44 -10.27 3.11
C PHE A 75 -4.25 -10.32 1.81
N LEU A 76 -4.17 -11.41 1.06
CA LEU A 76 -4.97 -11.61 -0.15
C LEU A 76 -6.47 -11.64 0.19
N ILE A 77 -6.88 -12.38 1.22
CA ILE A 77 -8.27 -12.40 1.70
C ILE A 77 -8.74 -11.00 2.09
N GLY A 78 -7.90 -10.23 2.79
CA GLY A 78 -8.22 -8.84 3.14
C GLY A 78 -8.52 -7.99 1.91
N ILE A 79 -7.67 -8.08 0.88
CA ILE A 79 -7.88 -7.37 -0.39
C ILE A 79 -9.20 -7.81 -1.06
N VAL A 80 -9.44 -9.13 -1.16
CA VAL A 80 -10.65 -9.69 -1.78
C VAL A 80 -11.92 -9.23 -1.03
N ASN A 81 -11.91 -9.30 0.29
CA ASN A 81 -13.03 -8.86 1.13
C ASN A 81 -13.31 -7.35 0.96
N THR A 82 -12.27 -6.51 0.95
CA THR A 82 -12.43 -5.06 0.74
C THR A 82 -12.99 -4.75 -0.64
N LEU A 83 -12.49 -5.43 -1.68
CA LEU A 83 -12.98 -5.24 -3.05
C LEU A 83 -14.44 -5.69 -3.18
N PHE A 84 -14.81 -6.82 -2.59
CA PHE A 84 -16.18 -7.29 -2.58
C PHE A 84 -17.12 -6.33 -1.86
N LEU A 85 -16.82 -6.00 -0.61
CA LEU A 85 -17.65 -5.09 0.18
C LEU A 85 -17.74 -3.71 -0.47
N GLY A 86 -16.62 -3.21 -1.00
CA GLY A 86 -16.57 -1.96 -1.74
C GLY A 86 -17.43 -1.99 -3.00
N SER A 87 -17.39 -3.07 -3.78
CA SER A 87 -18.17 -3.21 -5.00
C SER A 87 -19.67 -3.27 -4.73
N VAL A 88 -20.09 -4.09 -3.74
CA VAL A 88 -21.48 -4.16 -3.30
C VAL A 88 -21.95 -2.81 -2.75
N GLY A 89 -21.13 -2.16 -1.93
CA GLY A 89 -21.42 -0.83 -1.39
C GLY A 89 -21.58 0.24 -2.48
N LEU A 90 -20.71 0.24 -3.50
CA LEU A 90 -20.77 1.18 -4.61
C LEU A 90 -22.07 0.99 -5.42
N LEU A 91 -22.47 -0.25 -5.70
CA LEU A 91 -23.71 -0.54 -6.42
C LEU A 91 -24.93 -0.03 -5.65
N LEU A 92 -25.01 -0.34 -4.35
CA LEU A 92 -26.11 0.11 -3.50
C LEU A 92 -26.13 1.65 -3.37
N ALA A 93 -24.96 2.27 -3.17
CA ALA A 93 -24.82 3.72 -3.09
C ALA A 93 -25.26 4.41 -4.40
N THR A 94 -24.99 3.80 -5.56
CA THR A 94 -25.42 4.32 -6.86
C THR A 94 -26.94 4.28 -6.99
N VAL A 95 -27.58 3.17 -6.58
CA VAL A 95 -29.04 3.05 -6.60
C VAL A 95 -29.68 4.10 -5.69
N VAL A 96 -29.21 4.18 -4.44
CA VAL A 96 -29.74 5.16 -3.46
C VAL A 96 -29.48 6.58 -3.94
N GLY A 97 -28.27 6.89 -4.40
CA GLY A 97 -27.90 8.21 -4.91
C GLY A 97 -28.73 8.61 -6.13
N THR A 98 -29.04 7.67 -7.02
CA THR A 98 -29.90 7.93 -8.18
C THR A 98 -31.34 8.21 -7.76
N ILE A 99 -31.89 7.43 -6.82
CA ILE A 99 -33.24 7.65 -6.28
C ILE A 99 -33.33 9.04 -5.63
N VAL A 100 -32.36 9.40 -4.78
CA VAL A 100 -32.30 10.71 -4.13
C VAL A 100 -32.12 11.83 -5.15
N GLY A 101 -31.26 11.65 -6.15
CA GLY A 101 -31.05 12.63 -7.22
C GLY A 101 -32.32 12.90 -8.04
N LEU A 102 -33.07 11.85 -8.36
CA LEU A 102 -34.36 11.98 -9.05
C LEU A 102 -35.42 12.63 -8.15
N ALA A 103 -35.50 12.24 -6.87
CA ALA A 103 -36.43 12.82 -5.90
C ALA A 103 -36.24 14.34 -5.77
N ARG A 104 -34.99 14.81 -5.71
CA ARG A 104 -34.64 16.24 -5.66
C ARG A 104 -35.07 17.06 -6.86
N THR A 105 -35.21 16.43 -8.02
CA THR A 105 -35.59 17.11 -9.28
C THR A 105 -37.11 17.09 -9.49
N SER A 106 -37.85 16.35 -8.66
CA SER A 106 -39.31 16.22 -8.76
C SER A 106 -40.03 17.54 -8.48
N SER A 107 -41.16 17.75 -9.17
CA SER A 107 -42.11 18.81 -8.87
C SER A 107 -42.87 18.60 -7.56
N ASN A 108 -42.74 17.44 -6.93
CA ASN A 108 -43.34 17.13 -5.64
C ASN A 108 -42.49 17.74 -4.50
N GLU A 109 -43.09 18.66 -3.74
CA GLU A 109 -42.40 19.40 -2.66
C GLU A 109 -41.81 18.47 -1.58
N LEU A 110 -42.47 17.37 -1.23
CA LEU A 110 -41.96 16.42 -0.22
C LEU A 110 -40.77 15.61 -0.76
N ALA A 111 -40.82 15.19 -2.02
CA ALA A 111 -39.71 14.46 -2.64
C ALA A 111 -38.48 15.36 -2.84
N ARG A 112 -38.69 16.67 -3.01
CA ARG A 112 -37.63 17.67 -3.12
C ARG A 112 -36.84 17.90 -1.83
N LEU A 113 -37.43 17.56 -0.68
CA LEU A 113 -36.79 17.73 0.64
C LEU A 113 -35.78 16.64 0.99
N LEU A 114 -35.85 15.48 0.33
CA LEU A 114 -34.80 14.45 0.37
C LEU A 114 -33.52 14.98 -0.29
#